data_AF-A0A2V7YEB5-F1
#
_entry.id   AF-A0A2V7YEB5-F1
#
_cell.length_a   1.000
_cell.length_b   1.000
_cell.length_c   1.000
_cell.angle_alpha   90.00
_cell.angle_beta   90.00
_cell.angle_gamma   90.00
#
_symmetry.space_group_name_H-M   'P 1'
#
loop_
_entity.id
_entity.type
_entity.pdbx_description
1 polymer ?
#
loop_
_entity_poly.entity_id
_entity_poly.type
_entity_poly.pdbx_seq_one_letter_code
_entity_poly.pdbx_strand_id
1 'polypeptide(L)'
;MRRMKIFGFLFLSGLVTATSSLAGQNRWTSEGPGVGIVTDIMADPRDALVAYAFTAGVFKTSDGGQSWRSINDGLPAPYFSAFLIVPGAPATLVAAIGHSIFISVDGGEHWESRGQIDPQADVQALAFDAASQTLLAGTTSGLFTSTDGALTWIANQSLHDGVDSIAASQDGTIYVIAGGKLYRSIDHGASWVHLDTAQRPFRMIADDRSSIYLLTAGGVMISDDRGMTWRALPTPGFSVISLVPAESGHVYAFSDCCVYEYRDRAATWTFFAALADGYFPHQMRGLAISPADTTRVYAATGDGVFVRTNSEWVSANKGLPGDVATDVVVTPSKPEVAYAATFREIVKTVDFAHTWETTEFSWWYPRLAVSPTEPNTVYAATEVNGLLKSSDAGQTWEQVTPGSAALLAVAPSDAATIYAAFSNAVSKSNDGGATWMEIMSGLSRDSWYSFGPYSYCCSAGASAIAIDPSDADTVYLGQPSAIFKTTNGGWNWIPVATMPFVQALVIDPSDHNIVYAASGALGVARTIDGGNTWTAAGLIDKSVTTLAITSTDLYAGTEDGHIYRSTDGGQLWQPFEDGLTREYVCKLSVDRSGHHLYAATYAGVYEYDVIDGPSRASVRRR
;
A
#
# COMPACT_ATOMS: atom_id res chain seq x y z
N MET A 1 10.10 -9.95 78.46
CA MET A 1 10.30 -11.17 77.66
C MET A 1 9.02 -11.43 76.87
N ARG A 2 8.96 -10.99 75.60
CA ARG A 2 8.97 -11.84 74.39
C ARG A 2 7.95 -12.99 74.41
N ARG A 3 6.89 -12.89 73.60
CA ARG A 3 6.80 -13.50 72.25
C ARG A 3 5.45 -13.17 71.60
N MET A 4 5.50 -12.39 70.53
CA MET A 4 4.37 -12.11 69.62
C MET A 4 4.43 -13.15 68.49
N LYS A 5 3.33 -13.88 68.26
CA LYS A 5 3.17 -14.85 67.16
C LYS A 5 2.58 -14.14 65.95
N ILE A 6 3.26 -14.23 64.81
CA ILE A 6 2.79 -13.79 63.50
C ILE A 6 2.03 -14.95 62.86
N PHE A 7 0.79 -14.71 62.45
CA PHE A 7 0.02 -15.57 61.54
C PHE A 7 0.23 -15.05 60.11
N GLY A 8 0.71 -15.92 59.22
CA GLY A 8 0.87 -15.63 57.79
C GLY A 8 -0.48 -15.64 57.07
N PHE A 9 -0.71 -14.61 56.26
CA PHE A 9 -1.80 -14.56 55.28
C PHE A 9 -1.36 -15.23 53.97
N LEU A 10 -2.16 -16.20 53.52
CA LEU A 10 -2.10 -16.78 52.18
C LEU A 10 -2.60 -15.74 51.17
N PHE A 11 -1.76 -15.37 50.20
CA PHE A 11 -2.18 -14.69 48.97
C PHE A 11 -2.60 -15.74 47.95
N LEU A 12 -3.87 -15.69 47.53
CA LEU A 12 -4.38 -16.42 46.38
C LEU A 12 -3.94 -15.64 45.12
N SER A 13 -2.90 -16.09 44.42
CA SER A 13 -2.60 -15.61 43.07
C SER A 13 -3.50 -16.35 42.09
N GLY A 14 -4.54 -15.67 41.60
CA GLY A 14 -5.33 -16.14 40.47
C GLY A 14 -4.44 -16.21 39.23
N LEU A 15 -4.25 -17.42 38.70
CA LEU A 15 -3.76 -17.63 37.34
C LEU A 15 -4.79 -17.02 36.38
N VAL A 16 -4.49 -15.84 35.86
CA VAL A 16 -5.06 -15.40 34.59
C VAL A 16 -4.35 -16.21 33.52
N THR A 17 -4.98 -17.26 33.03
CA THR A 17 -4.60 -17.87 31.76
C THR A 17 -4.88 -16.81 30.69
N ALA A 18 -3.83 -16.17 30.19
CA ALA A 18 -3.93 -15.41 28.95
C ALA A 18 -4.31 -16.41 27.86
N THR A 19 -5.57 -16.38 27.44
CA THR A 19 -5.96 -16.94 26.15
C THR A 19 -5.38 -16.00 25.10
N SER A 20 -4.29 -16.41 24.45
CA SER A 20 -3.91 -15.82 23.18
C SER A 20 -5.11 -15.94 22.25
N SER A 21 -5.58 -14.81 21.70
CA SER A 21 -6.62 -14.83 20.70
C SER A 21 -6.09 -15.49 19.44
N LEU A 22 -6.76 -16.56 19.00
CA LEU A 22 -6.53 -17.28 17.75
C LEU A 22 -6.98 -16.44 16.54
N ALA A 23 -6.25 -15.37 16.19
CA ALA A 23 -6.45 -14.69 14.91
C ALA A 23 -5.57 -15.37 13.84
N GLY A 24 -6.07 -15.51 12.61
CA GLY A 24 -5.23 -15.80 11.41
C GLY A 24 -4.87 -17.25 11.07
N GLN A 25 -5.31 -18.28 11.80
CA GLN A 25 -4.92 -19.66 11.46
C GLN A 25 -5.36 -20.08 10.05
N ASN A 26 -4.41 -20.59 9.26
CA ASN A 26 -4.61 -21.00 7.87
C ASN A 26 -5.22 -19.88 6.99
N ARG A 27 -4.95 -18.61 7.31
CA ARG A 27 -5.44 -17.43 6.59
C ARG A 27 -4.37 -16.34 6.60
N TRP A 28 -4.23 -15.63 5.49
CA TRP A 28 -3.35 -14.46 5.43
C TRP A 28 -3.90 -13.32 6.29
N THR A 29 -3.05 -12.72 7.11
CA THR A 29 -3.38 -11.52 7.88
C THR A 29 -2.43 -10.37 7.50
N SER A 30 -3.00 -9.19 7.27
CA SER A 30 -2.22 -7.97 7.04
C SER A 30 -1.75 -7.44 8.38
N GLU A 31 -0.43 -7.41 8.61
CA GLU A 31 0.14 -7.07 9.92
C GLU A 31 1.05 -5.83 9.87
N GLY A 32 1.03 -5.04 8.79
CA GLY A 32 1.96 -3.91 8.57
C GLY A 32 3.03 -4.30 7.56
N PRO A 33 4.24 -3.72 7.54
CA PRO A 33 4.71 -2.62 8.35
C PRO A 33 4.16 -1.26 7.93
N GLY A 34 3.97 -0.40 8.94
CA GLY A 34 3.44 0.94 8.74
C GLY A 34 2.01 0.95 8.21
N VAL A 35 1.60 2.08 7.67
CA VAL A 35 0.26 2.27 7.10
C VAL A 35 0.44 2.95 5.76
N GLY A 36 -0.22 2.41 4.74
CA GLY A 36 -0.21 2.96 3.41
C GLY A 36 -0.68 4.42 3.42
N ILE A 37 -0.25 5.16 2.40
CA ILE A 37 -0.63 6.56 2.24
C ILE A 37 -2.16 6.64 2.11
N VAL A 38 -2.78 7.42 2.99
CA VAL A 38 -4.20 7.77 2.87
C VAL A 38 -4.28 9.05 2.06
N THR A 39 -4.82 8.93 0.86
CA THR A 39 -4.87 10.00 -0.13
C THR A 39 -5.92 11.04 0.18
N ASP A 40 -7.05 10.62 0.75
CA ASP A 40 -8.12 11.49 1.19
C ASP A 40 -9.02 10.75 2.21
N ILE A 41 -9.95 11.46 2.84
CA ILE A 41 -10.93 10.91 3.78
C ILE A 41 -12.25 11.69 3.71
N MET A 42 -13.37 10.98 3.86
CA MET A 42 -14.71 11.58 3.94
C MET A 42 -15.48 11.02 5.14
N ALA A 43 -16.27 11.86 5.81
CA ALA A 43 -17.11 11.45 6.93
C ALA A 43 -18.58 11.45 6.52
N ASP A 44 -19.34 10.48 7.01
CA ASP A 44 -20.79 10.46 6.82
C ASP A 44 -21.40 11.69 7.50
N PRO A 45 -22.24 12.47 6.79
CA PRO A 45 -22.78 13.70 7.35
C PRO A 45 -23.82 13.49 8.46
N ARG A 46 -24.34 12.27 8.64
CA ARG A 46 -25.38 11.91 9.61
C ARG A 46 -24.87 11.07 10.77
N ASP A 47 -23.73 10.40 10.60
CA ASP A 47 -23.12 9.58 11.64
C ASP A 47 -21.61 9.81 11.69
N ALA A 48 -21.15 10.51 12.72
CA ALA A 48 -19.75 10.82 12.88
C ALA A 48 -18.85 9.60 13.13
N LEU A 49 -19.41 8.42 13.47
CA LEU A 49 -18.62 7.20 13.60
C LEU A 49 -18.34 6.52 12.25
N VAL A 50 -19.04 6.93 11.19
CA VAL A 50 -18.87 6.40 9.84
C VAL A 50 -17.99 7.34 9.02
N ALA A 51 -16.89 6.81 8.50
CA ALA A 51 -16.00 7.51 7.60
C ALA A 51 -15.40 6.54 6.57
N TYR A 52 -14.92 7.11 5.47
CA TYR A 52 -14.37 6.42 4.32
C TYR A 52 -12.96 6.95 4.07
N ALA A 53 -11.95 6.12 4.26
CA ALA A 53 -10.55 6.42 4.01
C ALA A 53 -10.13 5.83 2.67
N PHE A 54 -9.28 6.56 1.96
CA PHE A 54 -8.88 6.19 0.61
C PHE A 54 -7.40 5.90 0.49
N THR A 55 -7.07 4.66 0.15
CA THR A 55 -5.70 4.15 0.07
C THR A 55 -5.52 3.41 -1.25
N ALA A 56 -5.36 2.08 -1.22
CA ALA A 56 -5.54 1.17 -2.33
C ALA A 56 -7.01 0.68 -2.35
N GLY A 57 -7.91 1.59 -2.70
CA GLY A 57 -9.35 1.40 -2.68
C GLY A 57 -10.03 2.17 -1.54
N VAL A 58 -11.23 1.73 -1.19
CA VAL A 58 -12.08 2.37 -0.19
C VAL A 58 -12.15 1.51 1.07
N PHE A 59 -11.85 2.13 2.21
CA PHE A 59 -11.93 1.52 3.53
C PHE A 59 -12.96 2.27 4.36
N LYS A 60 -13.85 1.54 5.02
CA LYS A 60 -14.92 2.08 5.84
C LYS A 60 -14.65 1.79 7.31
N THR A 61 -14.85 2.80 8.15
CA THR A 61 -15.06 2.63 9.59
C THR A 61 -16.54 2.81 9.91
N SER A 62 -17.01 2.15 10.96
CA SER A 62 -18.34 2.38 11.55
C SER A 62 -18.29 2.49 13.08
N ASP A 63 -17.08 2.60 13.63
CA ASP A 63 -16.79 2.62 15.06
C ASP A 63 -15.94 3.85 15.46
N GLY A 64 -15.87 4.85 14.58
CA GLY A 64 -15.12 6.07 14.86
C GLY A 64 -13.62 5.97 14.60
N GLY A 65 -13.17 5.05 13.73
CA GLY A 65 -11.76 4.83 13.42
C GLY A 65 -11.05 3.85 14.36
N GLN A 66 -11.78 3.11 15.20
CA GLN A 66 -11.17 2.02 15.99
C GLN A 66 -10.77 0.85 15.09
N SER A 67 -11.52 0.62 14.01
CA SER A 67 -11.16 -0.31 12.95
C SER A 67 -11.70 0.12 11.58
N TRP A 68 -11.01 -0.34 10.54
CA TRP A 68 -11.34 -0.15 9.14
C TRP A 68 -11.49 -1.48 8.44
N ARG A 69 -12.39 -1.54 7.46
CA ARG A 69 -12.59 -2.70 6.59
C ARG A 69 -12.65 -2.25 5.13
N SER A 70 -12.05 -3.03 4.24
CA SER A 70 -12.18 -2.82 2.80
C SER A 70 -13.61 -3.03 2.33
N ILE A 71 -14.08 -2.15 1.46
CA ILE A 71 -15.43 -2.15 0.88
C ILE A 71 -15.33 -1.99 -0.63
N ASN A 72 -14.55 -2.86 -1.26
CA ASN A 72 -14.18 -2.79 -2.68
C ASN A 72 -14.94 -3.79 -3.57
N ASP A 73 -15.91 -4.54 -3.03
CA ASP A 73 -16.60 -5.58 -3.80
C ASP A 73 -17.39 -4.98 -4.96
N GLY A 74 -17.09 -5.42 -6.19
CA GLY A 74 -17.63 -4.84 -7.42
C GLY A 74 -16.83 -3.69 -8.03
N LEU A 75 -15.73 -3.24 -7.39
CA LEU A 75 -14.80 -2.27 -7.97
C LEU A 75 -13.65 -2.97 -8.73
N PRO A 76 -13.30 -2.52 -9.95
CA PRO A 76 -12.27 -3.15 -10.77
C PRO A 76 -10.84 -2.74 -10.43
N ALA A 77 -10.64 -1.63 -9.71
CA ALA A 77 -9.33 -1.06 -9.44
C ALA A 77 -9.30 -0.33 -8.09
N PRO A 78 -8.13 -0.25 -7.44
CA PRO A 78 -7.97 0.44 -6.15
C PRO A 78 -7.90 1.98 -6.27
N TYR A 79 -7.80 2.54 -7.49
CA TYR A 79 -7.67 3.98 -7.68
C TYR A 79 -8.94 4.58 -8.29
N PHE A 80 -9.53 5.55 -7.60
CA PHE A 80 -10.67 6.33 -8.06
C PHE A 80 -10.25 7.80 -8.21
N SER A 81 -10.81 8.48 -9.21
CA SER A 81 -10.47 9.87 -9.53
C SER A 81 -11.39 10.88 -8.85
N ALA A 82 -12.59 10.45 -8.42
CA ALA A 82 -13.50 11.23 -7.61
C ALA A 82 -14.42 10.31 -6.79
N PHE A 83 -14.84 10.78 -5.61
CA PHE A 83 -15.77 10.08 -4.75
C PHE A 83 -16.81 11.05 -4.18
N LEU A 84 -18.04 10.57 -3.98
CA LEU A 84 -19.14 11.36 -3.45
C LEU A 84 -20.03 10.53 -2.51
N ILE A 85 -20.27 11.05 -1.31
CA ILE A 85 -21.37 10.61 -0.45
C ILE A 85 -22.60 11.42 -0.87
N VAL A 86 -23.68 10.76 -1.31
CA VAL A 86 -24.87 11.46 -1.82
C VAL A 86 -25.54 12.24 -0.68
N PRO A 87 -25.65 13.58 -0.77
CA PRO A 87 -26.33 14.39 0.23
C PRO A 87 -27.78 13.93 0.41
N GLY A 88 -28.21 13.77 1.66
CA GLY A 88 -29.57 13.31 1.96
C GLY A 88 -29.79 11.79 1.92
N ALA A 89 -28.84 11.02 1.37
CA ALA A 89 -28.88 9.57 1.32
C ALA A 89 -27.46 8.99 1.46
N PRO A 90 -26.82 9.09 2.65
CA PRO A 90 -25.39 8.82 2.77
C PRO A 90 -24.99 7.34 2.68
N ALA A 91 -25.96 6.42 2.67
CA ALA A 91 -25.73 5.03 2.26
C ALA A 91 -25.51 4.90 0.74
N THR A 92 -25.89 5.91 -0.05
CA THR A 92 -25.61 5.96 -1.48
C THR A 92 -24.28 6.65 -1.71
N LEU A 93 -23.34 5.91 -2.30
CA LEU A 93 -21.97 6.34 -2.59
C LEU A 93 -21.75 6.27 -4.10
N VAL A 94 -21.01 7.23 -4.64
CA VAL A 94 -20.62 7.28 -6.05
C VAL A 94 -19.11 7.36 -6.15
N ALA A 95 -18.50 6.45 -6.90
CA ALA A 95 -17.08 6.44 -7.19
C ALA A 95 -16.84 6.52 -8.70
N ALA A 96 -15.91 7.38 -9.11
CA ALA A 96 -15.46 7.46 -10.50
C ALA A 96 -14.07 6.83 -10.63
N ILE A 97 -13.89 5.94 -11.61
CA ILE A 97 -12.62 5.30 -11.95
C ILE A 97 -12.35 5.59 -13.43
N GLY A 98 -11.48 6.56 -13.70
CA GLY A 98 -11.29 7.12 -15.03
C GLY A 98 -12.59 7.77 -15.53
N HIS A 99 -13.18 7.23 -16.58
CA HIS A 99 -14.48 7.65 -17.15
C HIS A 99 -15.67 6.77 -16.73
N SER A 100 -15.45 5.76 -15.88
CA SER A 100 -16.49 4.81 -15.44
C SER A 100 -17.06 5.22 -14.08
N ILE A 101 -18.37 5.05 -13.91
CA ILE A 101 -19.10 5.39 -12.67
C ILE A 101 -19.62 4.12 -12.01
N PHE A 102 -19.34 4.02 -10.71
CA PHE A 102 -19.79 2.96 -9.83
C PHE A 102 -20.66 3.55 -8.73
N ILE A 103 -21.77 2.87 -8.41
CA ILE A 103 -22.68 3.27 -7.34
C ILE A 103 -22.84 2.12 -6.36
N SER A 104 -22.80 2.45 -5.08
CA SER A 104 -23.28 1.59 -4.00
C SER A 104 -24.49 2.26 -3.34
N VAL A 105 -25.48 1.47 -2.94
CA VAL A 105 -26.69 1.94 -2.21
C VAL A 105 -26.76 1.43 -0.78
N ASP A 106 -25.77 0.65 -0.35
CA ASP A 106 -25.69 -0.02 0.95
C ASP A 106 -24.47 0.44 1.78
N GLY A 107 -23.93 1.62 1.47
CA GLY A 107 -22.80 2.21 2.18
C GLY A 107 -21.47 1.53 1.82
N GLY A 108 -21.34 1.06 0.58
CA GLY A 108 -20.13 0.51 -0.01
C GLY A 108 -20.00 -1.00 0.05
N GLU A 109 -20.97 -1.73 0.64
CA GLU A 109 -20.85 -3.19 0.76
C GLU A 109 -20.81 -3.87 -0.60
N HIS A 110 -21.61 -3.37 -1.56
CA HIS A 110 -21.54 -3.80 -2.95
C HIS A 110 -21.55 -2.59 -3.89
N TRP A 111 -20.67 -2.63 -4.89
CA TRP A 111 -20.57 -1.65 -5.95
C TRP A 111 -21.08 -2.22 -7.27
N GLU A 112 -21.87 -1.42 -7.97
CA GLU A 112 -22.35 -1.75 -9.31
C GLU A 112 -21.81 -0.74 -10.31
N SER A 113 -21.26 -1.23 -11.43
CA SER A 113 -20.97 -0.37 -12.58
C SER A 113 -22.29 0.11 -13.18
N ARG A 114 -22.47 1.43 -13.28
CA ARG A 114 -23.72 2.06 -13.75
C ARG A 114 -23.65 2.59 -15.17
N GLY A 115 -22.47 3.06 -15.58
CA GLY A 115 -22.28 3.60 -16.91
C GLY A 115 -20.91 4.24 -17.10
N GLN A 116 -20.64 4.69 -18.32
CA GLN A 116 -19.46 5.46 -18.68
C GLN A 116 -19.91 6.80 -19.25
N ILE A 117 -19.19 7.87 -18.93
CA ILE A 117 -19.52 9.23 -19.39
C ILE A 117 -19.08 9.43 -20.84
N ASP A 118 -17.76 9.48 -21.06
CA ASP A 118 -17.10 9.58 -22.35
C ASP A 118 -15.74 8.87 -22.24
N PRO A 119 -15.42 7.88 -23.11
CA PRO A 119 -14.16 7.15 -23.07
C PRO A 119 -12.89 8.00 -23.16
N GLN A 120 -12.97 9.26 -23.60
CA GLN A 120 -11.84 10.19 -23.70
C GLN A 120 -11.79 11.22 -22.56
N ALA A 121 -12.76 11.19 -21.63
CA ALA A 121 -12.93 12.20 -20.60
C ALA A 121 -12.87 11.60 -19.19
N ASP A 122 -11.71 11.69 -18.56
CA ASP A 122 -11.55 11.24 -17.18
C ASP A 122 -12.26 12.19 -16.21
N VAL A 123 -13.01 11.62 -15.27
CA VAL A 123 -13.72 12.37 -14.23
C VAL A 123 -12.70 12.93 -13.23
N GLN A 124 -12.82 14.21 -12.93
CA GLN A 124 -11.98 14.96 -11.98
C GLN A 124 -12.76 15.41 -10.74
N ALA A 125 -14.07 15.60 -10.86
CA ALA A 125 -14.92 16.06 -9.77
C ALA A 125 -16.34 15.50 -9.91
N LEU A 126 -16.96 15.18 -8.78
CA LEU A 126 -18.36 14.79 -8.68
C LEU A 126 -19.11 15.73 -7.75
N ALA A 127 -20.36 16.05 -8.08
CA ALA A 127 -21.28 16.72 -7.19
C ALA A 127 -22.71 16.22 -7.43
N PHE A 128 -23.58 16.39 -6.44
CA PHE A 128 -25.00 16.03 -6.57
C PHE A 128 -25.87 17.22 -6.20
N ASP A 129 -26.69 17.65 -7.15
CA ASP A 129 -27.74 18.62 -6.89
C ASP A 129 -28.97 17.90 -6.36
N ALA A 130 -29.13 17.94 -5.03
CA ALA A 130 -30.25 17.30 -4.35
C ALA A 130 -31.62 17.89 -4.72
N ALA A 131 -31.67 19.16 -5.15
CA ALA A 131 -32.93 19.82 -5.51
C ALA A 131 -33.52 19.27 -6.80
N SER A 132 -32.67 18.94 -7.79
CA SER A 132 -33.08 18.35 -9.06
C SER A 132 -32.83 16.85 -9.16
N GLN A 133 -32.19 16.23 -8.17
CA GLN A 133 -31.71 14.84 -8.20
C GLN A 133 -30.74 14.57 -9.36
N THR A 134 -29.91 15.57 -9.68
CA THR A 134 -28.96 15.50 -10.79
C THR A 134 -27.56 15.21 -10.28
N LEU A 135 -26.93 14.18 -10.84
CA LEU A 135 -25.51 13.91 -10.65
C LEU A 135 -24.71 14.72 -11.68
N LEU A 136 -23.66 15.40 -11.23
CA LEU A 136 -22.75 16.18 -12.05
C LEU A 136 -21.36 15.54 -12.05
N ALA A 137 -20.78 15.40 -13.23
CA ALA A 137 -19.42 14.93 -13.40
C ALA A 137 -18.61 15.96 -14.19
N GLY A 138 -17.61 16.51 -13.53
CA GLY A 138 -16.59 17.36 -14.14
C GLY A 138 -15.50 16.47 -14.70
N THR A 139 -15.18 16.64 -15.97
CA THR A 139 -14.19 15.81 -16.67
C THR A 139 -13.07 16.66 -17.25
N THR A 140 -12.04 16.01 -17.78
CA THR A 140 -10.96 16.67 -18.54
C THR A 140 -11.45 17.40 -19.81
N SER A 141 -12.67 17.13 -20.29
CA SER A 141 -13.23 17.70 -21.52
C SER A 141 -14.59 18.39 -21.35
N GLY A 142 -14.96 18.75 -20.12
CA GLY A 142 -16.20 19.49 -19.84
C GLY A 142 -17.07 18.90 -18.74
N LEU A 143 -18.25 19.49 -18.60
CA LEU A 143 -19.25 19.08 -17.61
C LEU A 143 -20.29 18.13 -18.23
N PHE A 144 -20.61 17.06 -17.51
CA PHE A 144 -21.68 16.13 -17.86
C PHE A 144 -22.68 16.03 -16.71
N THR A 145 -23.95 15.79 -17.06
CA THR A 145 -25.03 15.59 -16.07
C THR A 145 -25.79 14.31 -16.32
N SER A 146 -26.31 13.72 -15.24
CA SER A 146 -27.17 12.54 -15.27
C SER A 146 -28.36 12.74 -14.33
N THR A 147 -29.55 12.35 -14.79
CA THR A 147 -30.81 12.42 -14.02
C THR A 147 -31.46 11.05 -13.81
N ASP A 148 -30.79 9.99 -14.27
CA ASP A 148 -31.29 8.61 -14.25
C ASP A 148 -30.39 7.68 -13.43
N GLY A 149 -29.66 8.24 -12.46
CA GLY A 149 -28.78 7.48 -11.57
C GLY A 149 -27.50 7.00 -12.26
N ALA A 150 -26.87 7.87 -13.06
CA ALA A 150 -25.63 7.62 -13.80
C ALA A 150 -25.73 6.54 -14.91
N LEU A 151 -26.94 6.20 -15.35
CA LEU A 151 -27.14 5.27 -16.48
C LEU A 151 -26.81 5.95 -17.81
N THR A 152 -27.22 7.21 -17.96
CA THR A 152 -26.88 8.03 -19.12
C THR A 152 -26.35 9.39 -18.71
N TRP A 153 -25.50 9.96 -19.58
CA TRP A 153 -24.82 11.23 -19.35
C TRP A 153 -25.04 12.17 -20.53
N ILE A 154 -25.36 13.43 -20.21
CA ILE A 154 -25.57 14.48 -21.20
C ILE A 154 -24.46 15.51 -21.04
N ALA A 155 -23.69 15.71 -22.11
CA ALA A 155 -22.67 16.76 -22.17
C ALA A 155 -23.31 18.15 -22.11
N ASN A 156 -22.80 19.01 -21.24
CA ASN A 156 -23.22 20.40 -21.18
C ASN A 156 -22.79 21.13 -22.47
N GLN A 157 -23.68 21.93 -23.04
CA GLN A 157 -23.46 22.61 -24.32
C GLN A 157 -22.67 23.93 -24.19
N SER A 158 -22.36 24.37 -22.97
CA SER A 158 -21.70 25.66 -22.71
C SER A 158 -20.37 25.53 -21.96
N LEU A 159 -20.10 24.38 -21.33
CA LEU A 159 -18.88 24.13 -20.56
C LEU A 159 -18.11 22.93 -21.14
N HIS A 160 -17.23 23.23 -22.11
CA HIS A 160 -16.37 22.25 -22.79
C HIS A 160 -14.92 22.24 -22.29
N ASP A 161 -14.53 23.22 -21.46
CA ASP A 161 -13.22 23.24 -20.83
C ASP A 161 -13.17 22.21 -19.69
N GLY A 162 -11.97 21.67 -19.44
CA GLY A 162 -11.74 20.76 -18.32
C GLY A 162 -12.20 21.36 -16.99
N VAL A 163 -12.90 20.54 -16.20
CA VAL A 163 -13.55 20.94 -14.94
C VAL A 163 -12.69 20.50 -13.75
N ASP A 164 -12.23 21.48 -12.96
CA ASP A 164 -11.34 21.24 -11.81
C ASP A 164 -12.08 20.99 -10.50
N SER A 165 -13.29 21.54 -10.35
CA SER A 165 -14.06 21.49 -9.10
C SER A 165 -15.53 21.84 -9.35
N ILE A 166 -16.43 21.17 -8.64
CA ILE A 166 -17.89 21.41 -8.69
C ILE A 166 -18.41 21.48 -7.27
N ALA A 167 -19.32 22.42 -6.99
CA ALA A 167 -20.10 22.43 -5.76
C ALA A 167 -21.57 22.73 -6.07
N ALA A 168 -22.47 22.02 -5.40
CA ALA A 168 -23.91 22.27 -5.44
C ALA A 168 -24.39 22.68 -4.05
N SER A 169 -25.11 23.79 -3.96
CA SER A 169 -25.76 24.23 -2.71
C SER A 169 -27.14 23.59 -2.56
N GLN A 170 -27.66 23.59 -1.33
CA GLN A 170 -28.98 23.02 -1.03
C GLN A 170 -30.13 23.74 -1.75
N ASP A 171 -29.96 25.00 -2.14
CA ASP A 171 -30.95 25.78 -2.89
C ASP A 171 -30.97 25.48 -4.39
N GLY A 172 -30.15 24.54 -4.86
CA GLY A 172 -30.07 24.14 -6.27
C GLY A 172 -29.13 25.02 -7.12
N THR A 173 -28.42 25.96 -6.50
CA THR A 173 -27.36 26.71 -7.20
C THR A 173 -26.14 25.81 -7.39
N ILE A 174 -25.59 25.80 -8.60
CA ILE A 174 -24.42 24.97 -8.95
C ILE A 174 -23.28 25.89 -9.36
N TYR A 175 -22.08 25.58 -8.89
CA TYR A 175 -20.86 26.29 -9.19
C TYR A 175 -19.83 25.35 -9.78
N VAL A 176 -19.13 25.81 -10.82
CA VAL A 176 -18.14 25.02 -11.56
C VAL A 176 -16.89 25.86 -11.81
N ILE A 177 -15.71 25.31 -11.50
CA ILE A 177 -14.45 25.84 -12.01
C ILE A 177 -14.08 25.05 -13.26
N ALA A 178 -14.07 25.72 -14.41
CA ALA A 178 -13.70 25.13 -15.70
C ALA A 178 -12.72 26.05 -16.43
N GLY A 179 -11.65 25.49 -16.99
CA GLY A 179 -10.63 26.28 -17.70
C GLY A 179 -9.99 27.38 -16.84
N GLY A 180 -9.95 27.20 -15.51
CA GLY A 180 -9.46 28.20 -14.55
C GLY A 180 -10.40 29.40 -14.32
N LYS A 181 -11.69 29.29 -14.66
CA LYS A 181 -12.71 30.32 -14.46
C LYS A 181 -13.88 29.77 -13.64
N LEU A 182 -14.56 30.64 -12.89
CA LEU A 182 -15.73 30.27 -12.09
C LEU A 182 -17.04 30.55 -12.85
N TYR A 183 -17.93 29.57 -12.85
CA TYR A 183 -19.26 29.65 -13.44
C TYR A 183 -20.32 29.30 -12.40
N ARG A 184 -21.51 29.90 -12.55
CA ARG A 184 -22.68 29.64 -11.72
C ARG A 184 -23.89 29.32 -12.60
N SER A 185 -24.66 28.32 -12.19
CA SER A 185 -26.01 28.04 -12.66
C SER A 185 -27.00 28.19 -11.50
N ILE A 186 -28.13 28.84 -11.77
CA ILE A 186 -29.28 28.97 -10.84
C ILE A 186 -30.51 28.18 -11.36
N ASP A 187 -30.32 27.39 -12.40
CA ASP A 187 -31.34 26.64 -13.13
C ASP A 187 -30.92 25.17 -13.28
N HIS A 188 -30.29 24.62 -12.24
CA HIS A 188 -29.90 23.21 -12.13
C HIS A 188 -28.98 22.73 -13.27
N GLY A 189 -28.08 23.60 -13.72
CA GLY A 189 -27.05 23.30 -14.73
C GLY A 189 -27.48 23.53 -16.18
N ALA A 190 -28.67 24.07 -16.42
CA ALA A 190 -29.16 24.34 -17.79
C ALA A 190 -28.45 25.53 -18.45
N SER A 191 -28.16 26.60 -17.70
CA SER A 191 -27.41 27.75 -18.17
C SER A 191 -26.36 28.22 -17.17
N TRP A 192 -25.32 28.88 -17.68
CA TRP A 192 -24.14 29.24 -16.91
C TRP A 192 -23.78 30.70 -17.09
N VAL A 193 -23.51 31.36 -15.96
CA VAL A 193 -23.01 32.73 -15.89
C VAL A 193 -21.57 32.69 -15.39
N HIS A 194 -20.65 33.28 -16.14
CA HIS A 194 -19.28 33.49 -15.68
C HIS A 194 -19.27 34.51 -14.54
N LEU A 195 -18.59 34.17 -13.45
CA LEU A 195 -18.38 35.04 -12.30
C LEU A 195 -16.93 35.51 -12.31
N ASP A 196 -16.73 36.82 -12.48
CA ASP A 196 -15.39 37.40 -12.45
C ASP A 196 -14.81 37.32 -11.04
N THR A 197 -13.73 36.55 -10.92
CA THR A 197 -12.93 36.47 -9.70
C THR A 197 -11.67 37.31 -9.89
N ALA A 198 -11.30 38.11 -8.88
CA ALA A 198 -10.11 38.96 -8.95
C ALA A 198 -8.79 38.14 -9.08
N GLN A 199 -8.83 36.85 -8.74
CA GLN A 199 -7.72 35.91 -8.77
C GLN A 199 -8.19 34.58 -9.38
N ARG A 200 -7.25 33.79 -9.92
CA ARG A 200 -7.56 32.47 -10.49
C ARG A 200 -8.04 31.51 -9.38
N PRO A 201 -9.23 30.91 -9.52
CA PRO A 201 -9.74 29.91 -8.58
C PRO A 201 -9.16 28.52 -8.85
N PHE A 202 -9.02 27.71 -7.80
CA PHE A 202 -8.51 26.32 -7.89
C PHE A 202 -9.42 25.27 -7.25
N ARG A 203 -10.11 25.63 -6.16
CA ARG A 203 -11.05 24.77 -5.43
C ARG A 203 -12.18 25.61 -4.87
N MET A 204 -13.35 25.01 -4.71
CA MET A 204 -14.48 25.65 -4.04
C MET A 204 -15.21 24.67 -3.12
N ILE A 205 -15.92 25.24 -2.16
CA ILE A 205 -16.98 24.56 -1.43
C ILE A 205 -18.18 25.51 -1.32
N ALA A 206 -19.38 24.94 -1.25
CA ALA A 206 -20.60 25.67 -0.94
C ALA A 206 -21.13 25.19 0.42
N ASP A 207 -21.60 26.12 1.25
CA ASP A 207 -22.27 25.79 2.51
C ASP A 207 -23.80 25.77 2.36
N ASP A 208 -24.49 25.45 3.45
CA ASP A 208 -25.95 25.37 3.52
C ASP A 208 -26.65 26.75 3.49
N ARG A 209 -25.94 27.86 3.69
CA ARG A 209 -26.46 29.25 3.59
C ARG A 209 -26.36 29.81 2.18
N SER A 210 -25.97 29.01 1.19
CA SER A 210 -25.61 29.48 -0.16
C SER A 210 -24.37 30.38 -0.18
N SER A 211 -23.56 30.36 0.89
CA SER A 211 -22.24 30.98 0.87
C SER A 211 -21.27 30.07 0.11
N ILE A 212 -20.34 30.69 -0.59
CA ILE A 212 -19.31 29.97 -1.35
C ILE A 212 -17.97 30.38 -0.80
N TYR A 213 -17.13 29.39 -0.53
CA TYR A 213 -15.75 29.59 -0.19
C TYR A 213 -14.90 29.14 -1.37
N LEU A 214 -14.01 30.03 -1.80
CA LEU A 214 -13.20 29.86 -2.99
C LEU A 214 -11.73 29.96 -2.62
N LEU A 215 -10.98 28.91 -2.91
CA LEU A 215 -9.53 28.91 -2.76
C LEU A 215 -8.89 29.45 -4.06
N THR A 216 -8.05 30.46 -3.91
CA THR A 216 -7.36 31.16 -5.01
C THR A 216 -5.87 31.28 -4.74
N ALA A 217 -5.10 31.74 -5.73
CA ALA A 217 -3.66 32.03 -5.54
C ALA A 217 -3.39 33.10 -4.48
N GLY A 218 -4.38 33.95 -4.19
CA GLY A 218 -4.30 35.01 -3.18
C GLY A 218 -4.86 34.60 -1.81
N GLY A 219 -5.24 33.34 -1.62
CA GLY A 219 -5.87 32.84 -0.38
C GLY A 219 -7.35 32.52 -0.54
N VAL A 220 -8.07 32.53 0.58
CA VAL A 220 -9.48 32.14 0.67
C VAL A 220 -10.38 33.37 0.48
N MET A 221 -11.33 33.27 -0.45
CA MET A 221 -12.37 34.26 -0.68
C MET A 221 -13.72 33.67 -0.25
N ILE A 222 -14.63 34.52 0.25
CA ILE A 222 -16.00 34.16 0.57
C ILE A 222 -16.97 35.05 -0.21
N SER A 223 -18.08 34.48 -0.64
CA SER A 223 -19.24 35.20 -1.15
C SER A 223 -20.49 34.76 -0.38
N ASP A 224 -21.23 35.74 0.15
CA ASP A 224 -22.52 35.54 0.86
C ASP A 224 -23.74 35.78 -0.06
N ASP A 225 -23.52 36.12 -1.34
CA ASP A 225 -24.55 36.55 -2.29
C ASP A 225 -24.50 35.77 -3.60
N ARG A 226 -24.24 34.46 -3.49
CA ARG A 226 -24.14 33.51 -4.62
C ARG A 226 -23.06 33.87 -5.63
N GLY A 227 -21.94 34.41 -5.17
CA GLY A 227 -20.78 34.74 -6.02
C GLY A 227 -20.90 36.07 -6.76
N MET A 228 -21.85 36.93 -6.40
CA MET A 228 -22.00 38.27 -7.01
C MET A 228 -20.94 39.24 -6.48
N THR A 229 -20.65 39.19 -5.18
CA THR A 229 -19.57 39.93 -4.54
C THR A 229 -18.67 39.00 -3.74
N TRP A 230 -17.39 39.38 -3.65
CA TRP A 230 -16.36 38.58 -3.03
C TRP A 230 -15.63 39.38 -1.95
N ARG A 231 -15.41 38.74 -0.81
CA ARG A 231 -14.60 39.27 0.28
C ARG A 231 -13.42 38.32 0.54
N ALA A 232 -12.22 38.87 0.57
CA ALA A 232 -11.05 38.10 1.00
C ALA A 232 -11.16 37.79 2.50
N LEU A 233 -10.98 36.53 2.87
CA LEU A 233 -10.70 36.17 4.25
C LEU A 233 -9.20 36.43 4.51
N PRO A 234 -8.83 36.86 5.73
CA PRO A 234 -7.43 36.96 6.08
C PRO A 234 -6.75 35.62 5.81
N THR A 235 -5.61 35.64 5.12
CA THR A 235 -4.88 34.40 4.89
C THR A 235 -4.41 33.86 6.23
N PRO A 236 -4.69 32.59 6.55
CA PRO A 236 -3.89 31.89 7.53
C PRO A 236 -2.42 32.03 7.09
N GLY A 237 -1.45 32.23 7.99
CA GLY A 237 -0.05 32.51 7.62
C GLY A 237 0.71 31.33 6.95
N PHE A 238 0.02 30.48 6.20
CA PHE A 238 0.47 29.24 5.58
C PHE A 238 -0.33 28.93 4.30
N SER A 239 0.13 27.95 3.51
CA SER A 239 -0.56 27.48 2.30
C SER A 239 -1.75 26.58 2.67
N VAL A 240 -2.96 26.99 2.30
CA VAL A 240 -4.18 26.18 2.50
C VAL A 240 -4.26 25.15 1.38
N ILE A 241 -4.33 23.86 1.74
CA ILE A 241 -4.51 22.75 0.79
C ILE A 241 -5.97 22.67 0.35
N SER A 242 -6.90 22.65 1.31
CA SER A 242 -8.33 22.55 1.03
C SER A 242 -9.19 23.12 2.17
N LEU A 243 -10.49 23.22 1.90
CA LEU A 243 -11.51 23.71 2.81
C LEU A 243 -12.53 22.61 3.09
N VAL A 244 -13.01 22.53 4.33
CA VAL A 244 -14.00 21.54 4.77
C VAL A 244 -15.15 22.26 5.46
N PRO A 245 -16.38 22.17 4.92
CA PRO A 245 -17.56 22.67 5.62
C PRO A 245 -17.88 21.76 6.81
N ALA A 246 -18.24 22.32 7.95
CA ALA A 246 -18.68 21.55 9.12
C ALA A 246 -20.16 21.81 9.42
N GLU A 247 -20.50 23.05 9.70
CA GLU A 247 -21.88 23.48 9.89
C GLU A 247 -22.04 24.89 9.29
N SER A 248 -23.27 25.36 9.28
CA SER A 248 -23.66 26.66 8.73
C SER A 248 -22.79 27.82 9.25
N GLY A 249 -21.99 28.44 8.38
CA GLY A 249 -21.08 29.53 8.76
C GLY A 249 -19.80 29.08 9.49
N HIS A 250 -19.50 27.78 9.51
CA HIS A 250 -18.30 27.20 10.11
C HIS A 250 -17.53 26.37 9.08
N VAL A 251 -16.32 26.84 8.74
CA VAL A 251 -15.44 26.20 7.76
C VAL A 251 -14.07 25.98 8.37
N TYR A 252 -13.51 24.82 8.07
CA TYR A 252 -12.13 24.49 8.39
C TYR A 252 -11.25 24.68 7.15
N ALA A 253 -10.05 25.20 7.37
CA ALA A 253 -8.97 25.21 6.40
C ALA A 253 -7.83 24.38 6.96
N PHE A 254 -7.22 23.54 6.13
CA PHE A 254 -6.06 22.77 6.55
C PHE A 254 -4.89 22.94 5.59
N SER A 255 -3.70 22.73 6.14
CA SER A 255 -2.42 22.64 5.45
C SER A 255 -1.73 21.32 5.80
N ASP A 256 -0.47 21.17 5.38
CA ASP A 256 0.34 19.99 5.62
C ASP A 256 0.43 19.58 7.11
N CYS A 257 0.29 20.53 8.05
CA CYS A 257 0.48 20.30 9.49
C CYS A 257 -0.74 20.62 10.35
N CYS A 258 -1.59 21.53 9.87
CA CYS A 258 -2.31 22.41 10.76
C CYS A 258 -3.72 22.67 10.25
N VAL A 259 -4.66 22.72 11.19
CA VAL A 259 -6.07 22.95 10.94
C VAL A 259 -6.47 24.23 11.66
N TYR A 260 -7.17 25.09 10.93
CA TYR A 260 -7.70 26.35 11.41
C TYR A 260 -9.20 26.39 11.13
N GLU A 261 -9.95 27.01 12.02
CA GLU A 261 -11.39 27.17 11.86
C GLU A 261 -11.76 28.64 11.65
N TYR A 262 -12.84 28.84 10.90
CA TYR A 262 -13.48 30.12 10.65
C TYR A 262 -14.95 30.01 11.02
N ARG A 263 -15.40 30.81 12.00
CA ARG A 263 -16.79 30.81 12.47
C ARG A 263 -17.46 32.16 12.24
N ASP A 264 -18.70 32.14 11.76
CA ASP A 264 -19.68 33.24 11.74
C ASP A 264 -19.08 34.64 11.49
N ARG A 265 -18.41 34.79 10.35
CA ARG A 265 -17.84 36.08 9.90
C ARG A 265 -16.78 36.65 10.87
N ALA A 266 -16.06 35.79 11.59
CA ALA A 266 -14.94 36.19 12.42
C ALA A 266 -13.94 37.08 11.65
N ALA A 267 -13.25 37.94 12.41
CA ALA A 267 -12.24 38.83 11.86
C ALA A 267 -10.98 38.08 11.40
N THR A 268 -10.70 36.91 11.98
CA THR A 268 -9.50 36.09 11.71
C THR A 268 -9.82 34.59 11.84
N TRP A 269 -8.97 33.75 11.27
CA TRP A 269 -8.93 32.33 11.55
C TRP A 269 -8.44 32.05 12.97
N THR A 270 -8.97 31.01 13.60
CA THR A 270 -8.49 30.51 14.90
C THR A 270 -7.79 29.18 14.70
N PHE A 271 -6.63 29.02 15.36
CA PHE A 271 -5.94 27.73 15.37
C PHE A 271 -6.82 26.68 16.06
N PHE A 272 -7.07 25.57 15.38
CA PHE A 272 -7.90 24.49 15.88
C PHE A 272 -7.06 23.33 16.40
N ALA A 273 -6.13 22.84 15.57
CA ALA A 273 -5.24 21.74 15.94
C ALA A 273 -4.02 21.66 15.00
N ALA A 274 -2.96 20.99 15.46
CA ALA A 274 -1.85 20.51 14.64
C ALA A 274 -1.63 19.03 14.96
N LEU A 275 -1.14 18.25 13.99
CA LEU A 275 -0.93 16.79 14.17
C LEU A 275 0.23 16.46 15.13
N ALA A 276 1.28 17.29 15.23
CA ALA A 276 2.31 17.28 16.29
C ALA A 276 3.32 18.44 16.14
N ASP A 277 4.05 18.74 17.22
CA ASP A 277 5.09 19.78 17.29
C ASP A 277 6.44 19.30 16.70
N GLY A 278 6.73 19.74 15.47
CA GLY A 278 8.09 19.76 14.94
C GLY A 278 8.54 18.47 14.22
N TYR A 279 9.03 18.69 13.00
CA TYR A 279 9.42 17.72 11.98
C TYR A 279 8.27 17.09 11.19
N PHE A 280 8.51 16.98 9.89
CA PHE A 280 7.56 16.77 8.80
C PHE A 280 7.49 15.30 8.34
N PRO A 281 6.84 14.35 9.04
CA PRO A 281 6.52 13.06 8.41
C PRO A 281 5.05 12.98 7.95
N HIS A 282 4.11 13.57 8.68
CA HIS A 282 2.67 13.33 8.48
C HIS A 282 1.99 14.37 7.56
N GLN A 283 2.41 14.48 6.30
CA GLN A 283 1.75 15.40 5.34
C GLN A 283 0.24 15.15 5.32
N MET A 284 -0.56 16.08 5.84
CA MET A 284 -2.02 15.99 5.79
C MET A 284 -2.48 16.14 4.34
N ARG A 285 -3.28 15.18 3.87
CA ARG A 285 -3.78 15.11 2.50
C ARG A 285 -5.29 15.33 2.40
N GLY A 286 -6.02 14.89 3.42
CA GLY A 286 -7.46 15.04 3.53
C GLY A 286 -7.88 15.30 4.97
N LEU A 287 -9.01 15.98 5.13
CA LEU A 287 -9.62 16.25 6.42
C LEU A 287 -11.14 16.03 6.29
N ALA A 288 -11.72 15.27 7.20
CA ALA A 288 -13.16 15.04 7.24
C ALA A 288 -13.73 15.34 8.62
N ILE A 289 -14.86 16.04 8.61
CA ILE A 289 -15.60 16.44 9.80
C ILE A 289 -17.07 16.16 9.52
N SER A 290 -17.71 15.40 10.41
CA SER A 290 -19.15 15.16 10.30
C SER A 290 -19.92 16.30 10.97
N PRO A 291 -20.95 16.88 10.31
CA PRO A 291 -21.88 17.81 10.96
C PRO A 291 -22.63 17.18 12.14
N ALA A 292 -22.73 15.84 12.21
CA ALA A 292 -23.38 15.13 13.31
C ALA A 292 -22.60 15.23 14.63
N ASP A 293 -21.27 15.39 14.55
CA ASP A 293 -20.39 15.64 15.70
C ASP A 293 -19.09 16.29 15.20
N THR A 294 -18.99 17.61 15.36
CA THR A 294 -17.82 18.40 14.94
C THR A 294 -16.62 18.25 15.87
N THR A 295 -16.77 17.55 17.00
CA THR A 295 -15.64 17.26 17.91
C THR A 295 -14.76 16.14 17.38
N ARG A 296 -15.33 15.26 16.53
CA ARG A 296 -14.62 14.19 15.85
C ARG A 296 -14.10 14.65 14.49
N VAL A 297 -12.78 14.62 14.35
CA VAL A 297 -12.10 15.02 13.12
C VAL A 297 -11.20 13.89 12.66
N TYR A 298 -11.32 13.54 11.39
CA TYR A 298 -10.45 12.57 10.74
C TYR A 298 -9.44 13.31 9.85
N ALA A 299 -8.18 12.95 9.95
CA ALA A 299 -7.12 13.44 9.07
C ALA A 299 -6.50 12.27 8.31
N ALA A 300 -6.51 12.34 6.97
CA ALA A 300 -5.74 11.48 6.10
C ALA A 300 -4.31 12.01 5.96
N THR A 301 -3.33 11.14 6.13
CA THR A 301 -1.91 11.49 6.09
C THR A 301 -1.10 10.46 5.29
N GLY A 302 0.18 10.77 5.07
CA GLY A 302 1.15 9.79 4.56
C GLY A 302 1.29 8.53 5.44
N ASP A 303 0.97 8.62 6.73
CA ASP A 303 1.18 7.54 7.72
C ASP A 303 -0.15 6.96 8.23
N GLY A 304 -1.20 7.06 7.42
CA GLY A 304 -2.52 6.56 7.77
C GLY A 304 -3.51 7.65 8.17
N VAL A 305 -4.55 7.24 8.89
CA VAL A 305 -5.59 8.09 9.45
C VAL A 305 -5.28 8.42 10.92
N PHE A 306 -5.43 9.70 11.27
CA PHE A 306 -5.47 10.15 12.64
C PHE A 306 -6.88 10.64 12.98
N VAL A 307 -7.36 10.31 14.17
CA VAL A 307 -8.66 10.74 14.68
C VAL A 307 -8.47 11.59 15.92
N ARG A 308 -9.17 12.73 15.94
CA ARG A 308 -9.23 13.64 17.09
C ARG A 308 -10.63 13.65 17.65
N THR A 309 -10.81 13.37 18.94
CA THR A 309 -12.11 13.45 19.65
C THR A 309 -12.09 14.35 20.88
N ASN A 310 -10.94 14.48 21.55
CA ASN A 310 -10.79 15.23 22.82
C ASN A 310 -9.57 16.17 22.80
N SER A 311 -9.36 16.89 21.70
CA SER A 311 -8.17 17.74 21.48
C SER A 311 -6.85 17.04 21.23
N GLU A 312 -6.80 15.72 21.37
CA GLU A 312 -5.65 14.90 21.03
C GLU A 312 -5.89 14.12 19.73
N TRP A 313 -4.85 14.03 18.91
CA TRP A 313 -4.82 13.14 17.75
C TRP A 313 -4.33 11.76 18.18
N VAL A 314 -5.05 10.73 17.76
CA VAL A 314 -4.68 9.33 17.96
C VAL A 314 -4.60 8.65 16.60
N SER A 315 -3.58 7.83 16.38
CA SER A 315 -3.50 7.00 15.17
C SER A 315 -4.65 5.99 15.15
N ALA A 316 -5.31 5.89 14.00
CA ALA A 316 -6.56 5.15 13.82
C ALA A 316 -6.44 4.27 12.59
N ASN A 317 -5.48 3.35 12.60
CA ASN A 317 -5.02 2.65 11.40
C ASN A 317 -5.34 1.16 11.33
N LYS A 318 -5.95 0.61 12.39
CA LYS A 318 -6.24 -0.81 12.47
C LYS A 318 -7.16 -1.25 11.32
N GLY A 319 -6.71 -2.21 10.51
CA GLY A 319 -7.45 -2.73 9.36
C GLY A 319 -7.31 -1.89 8.08
N LEU A 320 -6.53 -0.81 8.10
CA LEU A 320 -6.01 -0.18 6.88
C LEU A 320 -4.83 -1.00 6.35
N PRO A 321 -4.56 -0.95 5.02
CA PRO A 321 -3.44 -1.67 4.44
C PRO A 321 -2.11 -1.07 4.93
N GLY A 322 -1.10 -1.92 5.05
CA GLY A 322 0.27 -1.53 5.37
C GLY A 322 0.90 -0.71 4.24
N ASP A 323 2.10 -0.18 4.49
CA ASP A 323 2.87 0.48 3.44
C ASP A 323 3.32 -0.53 2.37
N VAL A 324 3.56 -0.07 1.14
CA VAL A 324 4.01 -0.95 0.05
C VAL A 324 5.29 -1.66 0.49
N ALA A 325 5.21 -2.98 0.59
CA ALA A 325 6.32 -3.85 0.91
C ALA A 325 6.90 -4.44 -0.38
N THR A 326 8.18 -4.21 -0.61
CA THR A 326 8.89 -4.60 -1.83
C THR A 326 9.73 -5.85 -1.65
N ASP A 327 10.10 -6.17 -0.42
CA ASP A 327 10.85 -7.37 -0.06
C ASP A 327 10.51 -7.77 1.38
N VAL A 328 10.58 -9.07 1.66
CA VAL A 328 10.45 -9.60 3.01
C VAL A 328 11.33 -10.83 3.13
N VAL A 329 12.06 -10.92 4.24
CA VAL A 329 12.96 -12.03 4.54
C VAL A 329 12.78 -12.47 5.99
N VAL A 330 12.43 -13.74 6.16
CA VAL A 330 12.34 -14.38 7.48
C VAL A 330 13.70 -14.90 7.90
N THR A 331 14.04 -14.76 9.17
CA THR A 331 15.26 -15.29 9.73
C THR A 331 15.16 -16.82 9.87
N PRO A 332 15.96 -17.63 9.15
CA PRO A 332 15.79 -19.09 9.11
C PRO A 332 15.95 -19.81 10.45
N SER A 333 16.63 -19.19 11.41
CA SER A 333 16.84 -19.74 12.77
C SER A 333 15.82 -19.25 13.80
N LYS A 334 15.00 -18.26 13.45
CA LYS A 334 14.02 -17.59 14.32
C LYS A 334 12.83 -17.10 13.48
N PRO A 335 11.82 -17.95 13.23
CA PRO A 335 10.70 -17.60 12.35
C PRO A 335 9.91 -16.39 12.84
N GLU A 336 9.95 -16.07 14.15
CA GLU A 336 9.35 -14.87 14.72
C GLU A 336 10.03 -13.56 14.29
N VAL A 337 11.27 -13.65 13.78
CA VAL A 337 12.05 -12.50 13.31
C VAL A 337 12.00 -12.43 11.79
N ALA A 338 11.49 -11.31 11.27
CA ALA A 338 11.53 -11.01 9.85
C ALA A 338 11.87 -9.54 9.62
N TYR A 339 12.43 -9.26 8.45
CA TYR A 339 12.73 -7.92 7.97
C TYR A 339 11.94 -7.66 6.70
N ALA A 340 11.37 -6.48 6.58
CA ALA A 340 10.65 -6.04 5.39
C ALA A 340 11.21 -4.72 4.87
N ALA A 341 11.30 -4.61 3.55
CA ALA A 341 11.68 -3.38 2.87
C ALA A 341 10.43 -2.68 2.36
N THR A 342 10.13 -1.50 2.89
CA THR A 342 9.05 -0.63 2.39
C THR A 342 9.59 0.44 1.44
N PHE A 343 8.70 1.27 0.89
CA PHE A 343 9.12 2.47 0.15
C PHE A 343 9.84 3.51 1.00
N ARG A 344 9.61 3.53 2.32
CA ARG A 344 10.17 4.54 3.22
C ARG A 344 11.41 4.06 3.95
N GLU A 345 11.40 2.81 4.38
CA GLU A 345 12.35 2.29 5.36
C GLU A 345 12.44 0.77 5.35
N ILE A 346 13.49 0.25 5.98
CA ILE A 346 13.50 -1.15 6.42
C ILE A 346 12.91 -1.20 7.83
N VAL A 347 12.07 -2.19 8.06
CA VAL A 347 11.44 -2.47 9.35
C VAL A 347 11.71 -3.91 9.77
N LYS A 348 11.55 -4.16 11.06
CA LYS A 348 11.78 -5.46 11.67
C LYS A 348 10.61 -5.84 12.55
N THR A 349 10.23 -7.12 12.51
CA THR A 349 9.38 -7.75 13.52
C THR A 349 10.18 -8.77 14.33
N VAL A 350 9.75 -9.00 15.57
CA VAL A 350 10.27 -10.05 16.46
C VAL A 350 9.14 -10.92 17.04
N ASP A 351 7.94 -10.75 16.51
CA ASP A 351 6.71 -11.30 17.05
C ASP A 351 5.76 -11.72 15.93
N PHE A 352 6.24 -12.32 14.84
CA PHE A 352 5.37 -12.83 13.77
C PHE A 352 4.55 -11.72 13.09
N ALA A 353 5.24 -10.65 12.70
CA ALA A 353 4.67 -9.44 12.08
C ALA A 353 3.60 -8.70 12.89
N HIS A 354 3.14 -9.19 14.05
CA HIS A 354 2.14 -8.51 14.88
C HIS A 354 2.53 -7.06 15.22
N THR A 355 3.83 -6.81 15.39
CA THR A 355 4.37 -5.46 15.48
C THR A 355 5.64 -5.28 14.64
N TRP A 356 5.87 -4.02 14.23
CA TRP A 356 7.03 -3.63 13.44
C TRP A 356 7.75 -2.45 14.10
N GLU A 357 9.07 -2.55 14.15
CA GLU A 357 9.99 -1.51 14.61
C GLU A 357 10.78 -0.96 13.43
N THR A 358 10.95 0.37 13.38
CA THR A 358 11.74 1.05 12.35
C THR A 358 13.22 0.81 12.56
N THR A 359 13.97 0.69 11.47
CA THR A 359 15.43 0.59 11.49
C THR A 359 16.06 1.92 11.09
N GLU A 360 17.34 2.15 11.43
CA GLU A 360 18.06 3.38 11.04
C GLU A 360 18.51 3.30 9.57
N PHE A 361 17.54 3.19 8.66
CA PHE A 361 17.75 3.04 7.23
C PHE A 361 16.87 4.01 6.44
N SER A 362 17.48 4.78 5.54
CA SER A 362 16.80 5.90 4.84
C SER A 362 16.90 5.84 3.31
N TRP A 363 17.29 4.70 2.75
CA TRP A 363 17.47 4.52 1.31
C TRP A 363 16.29 3.77 0.70
N TRP A 364 15.99 4.06 -0.57
CA TRP A 364 14.82 3.48 -1.23
C TRP A 364 15.13 2.11 -1.85
N TYR A 365 14.12 1.23 -1.83
CA TYR A 365 14.06 -0.05 -2.56
C TYR A 365 15.20 -1.05 -2.30
N PRO A 366 15.59 -1.33 -1.05
CA PRO A 366 16.63 -2.34 -0.80
C PRO A 366 16.11 -3.76 -1.09
N ARG A 367 16.96 -4.61 -1.67
CA ARG A 367 16.78 -6.07 -1.58
C ARG A 367 17.47 -6.58 -0.33
N LEU A 368 16.81 -7.43 0.43
CA LEU A 368 17.27 -7.90 1.73
C LEU A 368 17.78 -9.34 1.66
N ALA A 369 18.78 -9.63 2.49
CA ALA A 369 19.15 -11.00 2.81
C ALA A 369 19.58 -11.08 4.28
N VAL A 370 19.23 -12.18 4.94
CA VAL A 370 19.53 -12.40 6.36
C VAL A 370 20.50 -13.57 6.52
N SER A 371 21.37 -13.48 7.51
CA SER A 371 22.24 -14.60 7.83
C SER A 371 21.43 -15.80 8.36
N PRO A 372 21.68 -17.02 7.84
CA PRO A 372 20.97 -18.22 8.28
C PRO A 372 21.35 -18.68 9.71
N THR A 373 22.47 -18.17 10.25
CA THR A 373 23.01 -18.57 11.55
C THR A 373 23.12 -17.41 12.55
N GLU A 374 23.11 -16.16 12.07
CA GLU A 374 23.24 -14.96 12.89
C GLU A 374 22.01 -14.05 12.72
N PRO A 375 21.00 -14.16 13.61
CA PRO A 375 19.70 -13.52 13.40
C PRO A 375 19.73 -11.98 13.38
N ASN A 376 20.82 -11.36 13.84
CA ASN A 376 20.99 -9.91 13.83
C ASN A 376 21.81 -9.41 12.62
N THR A 377 22.35 -10.32 11.81
CA THR A 377 23.16 -9.98 10.64
C THR A 377 22.25 -9.92 9.41
N VAL A 378 22.08 -8.71 8.87
CA VAL A 378 21.22 -8.42 7.71
C VAL A 378 22.00 -7.64 6.68
N TYR A 379 21.76 -7.93 5.42
CA TYR A 379 22.37 -7.24 4.28
C TYR A 379 21.29 -6.58 3.43
N ALA A 380 21.61 -5.42 2.88
CA ALA A 380 20.74 -4.69 1.97
C ALA A 380 21.52 -4.34 0.68
N ALA A 381 21.01 -4.76 -0.47
CA ALA A 381 21.50 -4.31 -1.78
C ALA A 381 20.71 -3.07 -2.20
N THR A 382 21.44 -2.00 -2.52
CA THR A 382 20.87 -0.71 -2.92
C THR A 382 21.46 -0.24 -4.24
N GLU A 383 20.65 0.43 -5.07
CA GLU A 383 21.09 0.94 -6.37
C GLU A 383 22.07 2.11 -6.25
N VAL A 384 22.02 2.86 -5.14
CA VAL A 384 22.80 4.10 -4.95
C VAL A 384 24.04 3.87 -4.09
N ASN A 385 23.93 3.10 -3.01
CA ASN A 385 24.99 2.94 -2.01
C ASN A 385 25.61 1.54 -1.99
N GLY A 386 25.33 0.70 -2.98
CA GLY A 386 25.89 -0.65 -3.07
C GLY A 386 25.33 -1.58 -2.00
N LEU A 387 26.18 -2.45 -1.47
CA LEU A 387 25.77 -3.35 -0.39
C LEU A 387 26.06 -2.73 0.97
N LEU A 388 25.05 -2.81 1.81
CA LEU A 388 25.08 -2.41 3.21
C LEU A 388 24.93 -3.66 4.08
N LYS A 389 25.56 -3.65 5.26
CA LYS A 389 25.46 -4.70 6.27
C LYS A 389 25.06 -4.06 7.60
N SER A 390 24.17 -4.72 8.32
CA SER A 390 23.94 -4.50 9.74
C SER A 390 24.32 -5.76 10.49
N SER A 391 24.98 -5.60 11.65
CA SER A 391 25.30 -6.71 12.57
C SER A 391 24.52 -6.62 13.89
N ASP A 392 23.65 -5.62 14.01
CA ASP A 392 22.89 -5.28 15.22
C ASP A 392 21.38 -5.18 14.93
N ALA A 393 20.91 -6.02 14.00
CA ALA A 393 19.51 -6.16 13.66
C ALA A 393 18.86 -4.91 13.05
N GLY A 394 19.61 -4.12 12.27
CA GLY A 394 19.15 -2.94 11.56
C GLY A 394 19.33 -1.62 12.33
N GLN A 395 19.87 -1.64 13.55
CA GLN A 395 20.10 -0.41 14.32
C GLN A 395 21.21 0.45 13.72
N THR A 396 22.23 -0.17 13.13
CA THR A 396 23.26 0.52 12.36
C THR A 396 23.58 -0.23 11.07
N TRP A 397 23.95 0.55 10.04
CA TRP A 397 24.30 0.03 8.72
C TRP A 397 25.67 0.56 8.28
N GLU A 398 26.52 -0.34 7.81
CA GLU A 398 27.82 -0.01 7.21
C GLU A 398 27.85 -0.41 5.74
N GLN A 399 28.49 0.40 4.90
CA GLN A 399 28.73 0.05 3.51
C GLN A 399 29.88 -0.94 3.40
N VAL A 400 29.60 -2.13 2.88
CA VAL A 400 30.62 -3.19 2.72
C VAL A 400 31.21 -3.24 1.31
N THR A 401 30.45 -2.80 0.30
CA THR A 401 31.00 -2.62 -1.05
C THR A 401 30.21 -1.56 -1.83
N PRO A 402 30.89 -0.63 -2.52
CA PRO A 402 30.23 0.40 -3.32
C PRO A 402 29.74 -0.16 -4.67
N GLY A 403 28.88 0.60 -5.34
CA GLY A 403 28.36 0.28 -6.67
C GLY A 403 26.84 0.29 -6.71
N SER A 404 26.25 -0.01 -7.87
CA SER A 404 24.80 -0.19 -7.98
C SER A 404 24.49 -1.68 -7.81
N ALA A 405 24.03 -2.05 -6.63
CA ALA A 405 23.72 -3.44 -6.27
C ALA A 405 22.24 -3.72 -6.51
N ALA A 406 21.97 -4.80 -7.24
CA ALA A 406 20.62 -5.17 -7.67
C ALA A 406 19.99 -6.23 -6.76
N LEU A 407 20.78 -7.23 -6.36
CA LEU A 407 20.33 -8.32 -5.50
C LEU A 407 21.52 -8.98 -4.81
N LEU A 408 21.21 -9.74 -3.76
CA LEU A 408 22.16 -10.51 -2.98
C LEU A 408 21.50 -11.76 -2.40
N ALA A 409 22.32 -12.77 -2.09
CA ALA A 409 21.91 -13.94 -1.32
C ALA A 409 23.06 -14.44 -0.45
N VAL A 410 22.71 -14.87 0.77
CA VAL A 410 23.63 -15.52 1.73
C VAL A 410 23.43 -17.02 1.61
N ALA A 411 24.52 -17.79 1.52
CA ALA A 411 24.44 -19.24 1.35
C ALA A 411 23.83 -19.91 2.61
N PRO A 412 22.79 -20.75 2.48
CA PRO A 412 22.14 -21.38 3.63
C PRO A 412 23.06 -22.31 4.44
N SER A 413 24.02 -22.94 3.77
CA SER A 413 25.00 -23.87 4.35
C SER A 413 26.23 -23.19 4.95
N ASP A 414 26.51 -21.93 4.58
CA ASP A 414 27.68 -21.17 5.02
C ASP A 414 27.38 -19.66 5.02
N ALA A 415 27.10 -19.09 6.20
CA ALA A 415 26.78 -17.68 6.36
C ALA A 415 27.93 -16.71 5.97
N ALA A 416 29.17 -17.19 5.86
CA ALA A 416 30.28 -16.37 5.38
C ALA A 416 30.26 -16.20 3.85
N THR A 417 29.61 -17.11 3.13
CA THR A 417 29.52 -17.08 1.67
C THR A 417 28.32 -16.27 1.21
N ILE A 418 28.59 -15.20 0.46
CA ILE A 418 27.56 -14.28 -0.05
C ILE A 418 27.81 -14.05 -1.53
N TYR A 419 26.75 -14.08 -2.32
CA TYR A 419 26.77 -13.72 -3.74
C TYR A 419 25.94 -12.46 -3.94
N ALA A 420 26.44 -11.55 -4.76
CA ALA A 420 25.73 -10.32 -5.10
C ALA A 420 25.88 -9.99 -6.58
N ALA A 421 24.78 -9.51 -7.17
CA ALA A 421 24.77 -8.98 -8.52
C ALA A 421 24.66 -7.46 -8.49
N PHE A 422 25.50 -6.83 -9.29
CA PHE A 422 25.57 -5.39 -9.51
C PHE A 422 25.19 -5.10 -10.96
N SER A 423 24.92 -3.82 -11.25
CA SER A 423 24.64 -3.34 -12.61
C SER A 423 25.67 -3.76 -13.67
N ASN A 424 26.91 -4.06 -13.26
CA ASN A 424 28.02 -4.38 -14.17
C ASN A 424 28.93 -5.54 -13.72
N ALA A 425 28.56 -6.29 -12.69
CA ALA A 425 29.37 -7.38 -12.14
C ALA A 425 28.55 -8.36 -11.32
N VAL A 426 29.03 -9.60 -11.19
CA VAL A 426 28.62 -10.53 -10.14
C VAL A 426 29.84 -10.77 -9.26
N SER A 427 29.66 -10.70 -7.94
CA SER A 427 30.74 -10.82 -6.97
C SER A 427 30.38 -11.79 -5.85
N LYS A 428 31.40 -12.42 -5.28
CA LYS A 428 31.31 -13.34 -4.13
C LYS A 428 32.16 -12.84 -2.97
N SER A 429 31.66 -13.01 -1.75
CA SER A 429 32.41 -12.93 -0.50
C SER A 429 32.47 -14.32 0.15
N ASN A 430 33.56 -14.62 0.85
CA ASN A 430 33.72 -15.84 1.67
C ASN A 430 34.01 -15.50 3.15
N ASP A 431 33.78 -14.26 3.56
CA ASP A 431 34.13 -13.73 4.88
C ASP A 431 33.02 -12.83 5.45
N GLY A 432 31.76 -13.11 5.09
CA GLY A 432 30.60 -12.41 5.63
C GLY A 432 30.49 -10.97 5.14
N GLY A 433 30.99 -10.69 3.94
CA GLY A 433 30.92 -9.40 3.27
C GLY A 433 32.13 -8.48 3.51
N ALA A 434 33.18 -8.93 4.21
CA ALA A 434 34.34 -8.09 4.49
C ALA A 434 35.23 -7.88 3.25
N THR A 435 35.35 -8.89 2.38
CA THR A 435 36.03 -8.79 1.09
C THR A 435 35.19 -9.42 -0.03
N TRP A 436 35.37 -8.89 -1.24
CA TRP A 436 34.59 -9.25 -2.42
C TRP A 436 35.49 -9.52 -3.62
N MET A 437 35.12 -10.53 -4.40
CA MET A 437 35.82 -10.92 -5.62
C MET A 437 34.81 -11.03 -6.77
N GLU A 438 35.14 -10.40 -7.90
CA GLU A 438 34.34 -10.51 -9.12
C GLU A 438 34.43 -11.93 -9.71
N ILE A 439 33.28 -12.52 -10.03
CA ILE A 439 33.10 -13.91 -10.49
C ILE A 439 32.25 -13.95 -11.76
N MET A 440 32.86 -13.47 -12.85
CA MET A 440 32.16 -13.15 -14.11
C MET A 440 32.44 -14.12 -15.27
N SER A 441 33.28 -15.14 -15.07
CA SER A 441 33.65 -16.06 -16.17
C SER A 441 32.42 -16.83 -16.67
N GLY A 442 32.15 -16.75 -17.97
CA GLY A 442 30.99 -17.39 -18.61
C GLY A 442 29.69 -16.56 -18.58
N LEU A 443 29.70 -15.39 -17.93
CA LEU A 443 28.61 -14.41 -17.99
C LEU A 443 28.94 -13.30 -19.00
N SER A 444 27.90 -12.74 -19.61
CA SER A 444 28.04 -11.57 -20.50
C SER A 444 27.82 -10.27 -19.72
N ARG A 445 28.58 -9.22 -20.07
CA ARG A 445 28.42 -7.87 -19.49
C ARG A 445 27.31 -7.05 -20.16
N ASP A 446 26.88 -7.45 -21.35
CA ASP A 446 25.89 -6.75 -22.17
C ASP A 446 24.43 -7.06 -21.78
N SER A 447 24.22 -7.99 -20.82
CA SER A 447 22.89 -8.52 -20.46
C SER A 447 22.29 -7.91 -19.19
N TRP A 448 22.92 -6.91 -18.58
CA TRP A 448 22.34 -6.23 -17.42
C TRP A 448 21.62 -4.98 -17.90
N TYR A 449 20.29 -5.01 -17.86
CA TYR A 449 19.52 -3.78 -18.04
C TYR A 449 20.02 -2.76 -17.02
N SER A 450 20.27 -1.53 -17.48
CA SER A 450 20.38 -0.39 -16.58
C SER A 450 19.07 -0.31 -15.81
N PHE A 451 19.14 -0.52 -14.50
CA PHE A 451 18.04 -0.21 -13.58
C PHE A 451 17.69 1.26 -13.83
N GLY A 452 16.57 1.48 -14.51
CA GLY A 452 16.04 2.83 -14.66
C GLY A 452 15.41 3.24 -13.32
N PRO A 453 15.53 4.50 -12.89
CA PRO A 453 15.00 4.99 -11.60
C PRO A 453 13.46 4.95 -11.48
N TYR A 454 12.77 4.35 -12.47
CA TYR A 454 11.31 4.25 -12.56
C TYR A 454 10.83 2.83 -12.90
N SER A 455 11.70 1.82 -12.75
CA SER A 455 11.30 0.44 -13.00
C SER A 455 10.34 0.01 -11.89
N TYR A 456 9.12 -0.41 -12.26
CA TYR A 456 8.08 -0.82 -11.30
C TYR A 456 8.69 -1.73 -10.23
N CYS A 457 8.46 -1.38 -8.96
CA CYS A 457 9.31 -1.73 -7.81
C CYS A 457 9.46 -3.25 -7.55
N CYS A 458 8.62 -4.06 -8.20
CA CYS A 458 8.58 -5.50 -8.09
C CYS A 458 8.77 -6.24 -9.43
N SER A 459 9.17 -5.52 -10.50
CA SER A 459 9.45 -6.06 -11.83
C SER A 459 10.72 -5.46 -12.49
N ALA A 460 11.50 -4.68 -11.74
CA ALA A 460 12.67 -3.98 -12.24
C ALA A 460 13.80 -4.95 -12.65
N GLY A 461 13.84 -5.30 -13.94
CA GLY A 461 14.98 -6.00 -14.55
C GLY A 461 15.21 -7.40 -14.00
N ALA A 462 14.45 -8.37 -14.52
CA ALA A 462 14.57 -9.79 -14.26
C ALA A 462 16.00 -10.27 -13.92
N SER A 463 16.23 -10.50 -12.63
CA SER A 463 17.47 -11.00 -12.05
C SER A 463 17.13 -11.78 -10.78
N ALA A 464 17.48 -13.06 -10.74
CA ALA A 464 17.21 -13.94 -9.60
C ALA A 464 18.47 -14.69 -9.21
N ILE A 465 18.63 -15.02 -7.93
CA ILE A 465 19.72 -15.86 -7.45
C ILE A 465 19.18 -16.93 -6.51
N ALA A 466 19.64 -18.16 -6.69
CA ALA A 466 19.38 -19.26 -5.77
C ALA A 466 20.68 -20.01 -5.48
N ILE A 467 21.00 -20.15 -4.21
CA ILE A 467 22.17 -20.91 -3.73
C ILE A 467 21.66 -22.25 -3.20
N ASP A 468 22.33 -23.32 -3.59
CA ASP A 468 22.01 -24.66 -3.12
C ASP A 468 22.02 -24.73 -1.58
N PRO A 469 20.98 -25.30 -0.94
CA PRO A 469 20.86 -25.29 0.53
C PRO A 469 21.96 -26.05 1.29
N SER A 470 22.68 -26.96 0.63
CA SER A 470 23.76 -27.76 1.25
C SER A 470 25.15 -27.48 0.67
N ASP A 471 25.23 -26.85 -0.50
CA ASP A 471 26.47 -26.57 -1.22
C ASP A 471 26.57 -25.11 -1.66
N ALA A 472 27.33 -24.31 -0.89
CA ALA A 472 27.52 -22.89 -1.17
C ALA A 472 28.22 -22.59 -2.52
N ASP A 473 28.79 -23.59 -3.20
CA ASP A 473 29.44 -23.44 -4.50
C ASP A 473 28.52 -23.77 -5.69
N THR A 474 27.33 -24.33 -5.43
CA THR A 474 26.31 -24.55 -6.46
C THR A 474 25.29 -23.41 -6.43
N VAL A 475 25.25 -22.62 -7.50
CA VAL A 475 24.40 -21.41 -7.60
C VAL A 475 23.75 -21.32 -8.97
N TYR A 476 22.48 -20.92 -8.99
CA TYR A 476 21.76 -20.54 -10.20
C TYR A 476 21.54 -19.03 -10.21
N LEU A 477 21.79 -18.42 -11.36
CA LEU A 477 21.64 -16.99 -11.60
C LEU A 477 20.72 -16.79 -12.81
N GLY A 478 19.59 -16.14 -12.59
CA GLY A 478 18.72 -15.62 -13.64
C GLY A 478 19.25 -14.29 -14.13
N GLN A 479 19.49 -14.19 -15.43
CA GLN A 479 19.66 -12.94 -16.18
C GLN A 479 18.40 -12.71 -17.04
N PRO A 480 18.19 -11.52 -17.61
CA PRO A 480 16.93 -11.15 -18.27
C PRO A 480 16.43 -12.10 -19.37
N SER A 481 17.29 -12.95 -19.94
CA SER A 481 16.91 -13.90 -20.99
C SER A 481 17.50 -15.31 -20.83
N ALA A 482 18.18 -15.60 -19.73
CA ALA A 482 18.82 -16.89 -19.52
C ALA A 482 19.01 -17.23 -18.04
N ILE A 483 19.08 -18.52 -17.75
CA ILE A 483 19.50 -19.04 -16.45
C ILE A 483 20.92 -19.60 -16.61
N PHE A 484 21.80 -19.21 -15.71
CA PHE A 484 23.17 -19.70 -15.60
C PHE A 484 23.34 -20.53 -14.33
N LYS A 485 24.24 -21.51 -14.38
CA LYS A 485 24.61 -22.34 -13.24
C LYS A 485 26.12 -22.31 -13.04
N THR A 486 26.55 -22.32 -11.79
CA THR A 486 27.90 -22.66 -11.36
C THR A 486 27.85 -23.80 -10.35
N THR A 487 28.91 -24.60 -10.30
CA THR A 487 29.15 -25.66 -9.29
C THR A 487 30.54 -25.51 -8.67
N ASN A 488 31.15 -24.34 -8.85
CA ASN A 488 32.48 -24.01 -8.38
C ASN A 488 32.52 -22.59 -7.82
N GLY A 489 31.42 -22.16 -7.20
CA GLY A 489 31.34 -20.90 -6.50
C GLY A 489 31.54 -19.66 -7.36
N GLY A 490 31.09 -19.70 -8.61
CA GLY A 490 31.13 -18.58 -9.55
C GLY A 490 32.43 -18.45 -10.35
N TRP A 491 33.42 -19.34 -10.15
CA TRP A 491 34.63 -19.35 -10.96
C TRP A 491 34.34 -19.60 -12.45
N ASN A 492 33.26 -20.33 -12.76
CA ASN A 492 32.72 -20.44 -14.10
C ASN A 492 31.20 -20.61 -14.08
N TRP A 493 30.51 -19.87 -14.94
CA TRP A 493 29.08 -19.93 -15.16
C TRP A 493 28.76 -20.57 -16.51
N ILE A 494 27.77 -21.45 -16.54
CA ILE A 494 27.34 -22.16 -17.75
C ILE A 494 25.87 -21.84 -17.98
N PRO A 495 25.46 -21.42 -19.19
CA PRO A 495 24.05 -21.24 -19.50
C PRO A 495 23.34 -22.59 -19.49
N VAL A 496 22.25 -22.69 -18.74
CA VAL A 496 21.45 -23.92 -18.54
C VAL A 496 20.02 -23.80 -19.07
N ALA A 497 19.52 -22.58 -19.28
CA ALA A 497 18.23 -22.35 -19.94
C ALA A 497 18.20 -20.99 -20.66
N THR A 498 17.39 -20.90 -21.72
CA THR A 498 16.95 -19.63 -22.29
C THR A 498 15.53 -19.35 -21.78
N MET A 499 15.38 -18.32 -20.96
CA MET A 499 14.11 -17.96 -20.33
C MET A 499 14.01 -16.45 -20.21
N PRO A 500 13.04 -15.79 -20.86
CA PRO A 500 12.83 -14.36 -20.73
C PRO A 500 12.26 -14.01 -19.35
N PHE A 501 12.68 -12.86 -18.83
CA PHE A 501 12.14 -12.25 -17.62
C PHE A 501 12.14 -13.17 -16.39
N VAL A 502 13.28 -13.80 -16.07
CA VAL A 502 13.43 -14.60 -14.84
C VAL A 502 13.27 -13.72 -13.58
N GLN A 503 12.19 -13.93 -12.84
CA GLN A 503 11.85 -13.13 -11.65
C GLN A 503 12.27 -13.82 -10.33
N ALA A 504 12.20 -15.15 -10.27
CA ALA A 504 12.61 -15.91 -9.09
C ALA A 504 13.18 -17.28 -9.45
N LEU A 505 14.07 -17.76 -8.59
CA LEU A 505 14.64 -19.11 -8.64
C LEU A 505 14.55 -19.70 -7.24
N VAL A 506 14.13 -20.96 -7.13
CA VAL A 506 14.17 -21.73 -5.88
C VAL A 506 14.66 -23.15 -6.15
N ILE A 507 15.49 -23.66 -5.25
CA ILE A 507 16.05 -25.02 -5.30
C ILE A 507 15.33 -25.85 -4.25
N ASP A 508 14.91 -27.05 -4.62
CA ASP A 508 14.27 -27.96 -3.68
C ASP A 508 15.25 -28.36 -2.57
N PRO A 509 14.90 -28.17 -1.28
CA PRO A 509 15.79 -28.43 -0.16
C PRO A 509 16.04 -29.92 0.11
N SER A 510 15.28 -30.81 -0.52
CA SER A 510 15.39 -32.27 -0.37
C SER A 510 16.06 -32.94 -1.58
N ASP A 511 15.93 -32.38 -2.78
CA ASP A 511 16.59 -32.85 -4.00
C ASP A 511 17.10 -31.70 -4.87
N HIS A 512 18.41 -31.50 -4.84
CA HIS A 512 19.05 -30.32 -5.39
C HIS A 512 19.14 -30.32 -6.92
N ASN A 513 18.72 -31.42 -7.55
CA ASN A 513 18.53 -31.47 -9.00
C ASN A 513 17.21 -30.81 -9.43
N ILE A 514 16.30 -30.62 -8.49
CA ILE A 514 15.01 -29.98 -8.72
C ILE A 514 15.14 -28.48 -8.46
N VAL A 515 14.94 -27.69 -9.52
CA VAL A 515 14.96 -26.23 -9.46
C VAL A 515 13.76 -25.69 -10.21
N TYR A 516 13.13 -24.67 -9.64
CA TYR A 516 12.02 -23.96 -10.25
C TYR A 516 12.43 -22.54 -10.59
N ALA A 517 11.96 -22.05 -11.72
CA ALA A 517 12.17 -20.69 -12.20
C ALA A 517 10.81 -20.05 -12.50
N ALA A 518 10.58 -18.86 -11.96
CA ALA A 518 9.44 -18.03 -12.33
C ALA A 518 9.83 -17.03 -13.42
N SER A 519 8.92 -16.82 -14.36
CA SER A 519 9.02 -15.80 -15.39
C SER A 519 7.79 -14.90 -15.38
N GLY A 520 8.02 -13.60 -15.54
CA GLY A 520 6.94 -12.64 -15.78
C GLY A 520 6.21 -12.83 -17.11
N ALA A 521 6.71 -13.70 -18.00
CA ALA A 521 6.15 -13.94 -19.33
C ALA A 521 5.74 -15.39 -19.61
N LEU A 522 6.28 -16.38 -18.87
CA LEU A 522 6.12 -17.81 -19.18
C LEU A 522 5.59 -18.66 -18.01
N GLY A 523 5.19 -18.05 -16.90
CA GLY A 523 4.77 -18.80 -15.72
C GLY A 523 5.96 -19.45 -14.99
N VAL A 524 5.77 -20.71 -14.56
CA VAL A 524 6.80 -21.47 -13.84
C VAL A 524 7.43 -22.53 -14.76
N ALA A 525 8.75 -22.64 -14.73
CA ALA A 525 9.52 -23.73 -15.34
C ALA A 525 10.24 -24.55 -14.28
N ARG A 526 10.51 -25.82 -14.57
CA ARG A 526 11.13 -26.79 -13.68
C ARG A 526 12.18 -27.63 -14.39
N THR A 527 13.30 -27.85 -13.71
CA THR A 527 14.27 -28.92 -14.00
C THR A 527 14.19 -30.00 -12.92
N ILE A 528 14.54 -31.24 -13.27
CA ILE A 528 14.73 -32.36 -12.32
C ILE A 528 16.12 -33.00 -12.42
N ASP A 529 16.99 -32.47 -13.28
CA ASP A 529 18.30 -33.03 -13.59
C ASP A 529 19.42 -32.00 -13.39
N GLY A 530 19.19 -31.00 -12.52
CA GLY A 530 20.18 -29.99 -12.17
C GLY A 530 20.44 -28.97 -13.28
N GLY A 531 19.43 -28.68 -14.11
CA GLY A 531 19.44 -27.65 -15.14
C GLY A 531 19.85 -28.15 -16.52
N ASN A 532 19.96 -29.46 -16.74
CA ASN A 532 20.26 -29.98 -18.07
C ASN A 532 19.03 -29.90 -18.99
N THR A 533 17.84 -30.13 -18.44
CA THR A 533 16.57 -29.98 -19.16
C THR A 533 15.53 -29.22 -18.32
N TRP A 534 14.79 -28.33 -18.98
CA TRP A 534 13.74 -27.52 -18.37
C TRP A 534 12.40 -27.79 -19.05
N THR A 535 11.35 -27.87 -18.24
CA THR A 535 9.97 -28.12 -18.67
C THR A 535 9.02 -27.12 -18.03
N ALA A 536 7.88 -26.83 -18.67
CA ALA A 536 6.87 -25.98 -18.08
C ALA A 536 6.21 -26.66 -16.87
N ALA A 537 5.97 -25.89 -15.82
CA ALA A 537 5.40 -26.31 -14.53
C ALA A 537 4.20 -25.43 -14.13
N GLY A 538 3.37 -25.06 -15.11
CA GLY A 538 2.10 -24.36 -14.89
C GLY A 538 2.18 -22.83 -14.84
N LEU A 539 1.03 -22.20 -14.58
CA LEU A 539 0.83 -20.75 -14.52
C LEU A 539 1.27 -20.00 -15.79
N ILE A 540 1.18 -20.65 -16.96
CA ILE A 540 1.68 -20.14 -18.25
C ILE A 540 1.02 -18.84 -18.72
N ASP A 541 -0.14 -18.52 -18.17
CA ASP A 541 -0.94 -17.32 -18.43
C ASP A 541 -0.77 -16.24 -17.36
N LYS A 542 0.13 -16.46 -16.40
CA LYS A 542 0.38 -15.55 -15.27
C LYS A 542 1.78 -14.95 -15.33
N SER A 543 1.88 -13.69 -14.91
CA SER A 543 3.15 -13.03 -14.59
C SER A 543 3.54 -13.43 -13.17
N VAL A 544 4.44 -14.42 -13.04
CA VAL A 544 4.88 -14.95 -11.75
C VAL A 544 6.10 -14.15 -11.29
N THR A 545 5.97 -13.50 -10.15
CA THR A 545 6.94 -12.52 -9.62
C THR A 545 7.86 -13.13 -8.58
N THR A 546 7.41 -14.17 -7.89
CA THR A 546 8.15 -14.76 -6.78
C THR A 546 7.78 -16.22 -6.55
N LEU A 547 8.75 -16.99 -6.02
CA LEU A 547 8.57 -18.37 -5.61
C LEU A 547 9.09 -18.57 -4.19
N ALA A 548 8.40 -19.40 -3.42
CA ALA A 548 8.89 -19.94 -2.15
C ALA A 548 8.66 -21.45 -2.13
N ILE A 549 9.59 -22.21 -1.56
CA ILE A 549 9.53 -23.67 -1.55
C ILE A 549 9.83 -24.21 -0.15
N THR A 550 9.08 -25.24 0.24
CA THR A 550 9.34 -26.05 1.44
C THR A 550 9.70 -27.47 1.02
N SER A 551 9.89 -28.39 1.98
CA SER A 551 10.09 -29.80 1.65
C SER A 551 8.87 -30.49 1.00
N THR A 552 7.69 -29.85 1.03
CA THR A 552 6.43 -30.44 0.56
C THR A 552 5.69 -29.58 -0.46
N ASP A 553 5.84 -28.26 -0.39
CA ASP A 553 5.00 -27.33 -1.12
C ASP A 553 5.82 -26.32 -1.92
N LEU A 554 5.26 -25.89 -3.04
CA LEU A 554 5.73 -24.79 -3.84
C LEU A 554 4.66 -23.70 -3.88
N TYR A 555 5.06 -22.46 -3.62
CA TYR A 555 4.20 -21.28 -3.62
C TYR A 555 4.66 -20.33 -4.72
N ALA A 556 3.71 -19.70 -5.41
CA ALA A 556 3.95 -18.73 -6.46
C ALA A 556 3.10 -17.48 -6.24
N GLY A 557 3.75 -16.33 -6.11
CA GLY A 557 3.08 -15.03 -6.10
C GLY A 557 3.06 -14.42 -7.50
N THR A 558 2.00 -13.68 -7.81
CA THR A 558 1.79 -13.09 -9.13
C THR A 558 1.53 -11.58 -9.09
N GLU A 559 1.77 -10.93 -10.22
CA GLU A 559 1.53 -9.49 -10.43
C GLU A 559 0.06 -9.10 -10.32
N ASP A 560 -0.87 -9.99 -10.68
CA ASP A 560 -2.33 -9.79 -10.51
C ASP A 560 -2.80 -9.99 -9.05
N GLY A 561 -1.87 -10.20 -8.13
CA GLY A 561 -2.12 -10.20 -6.68
C GLY A 561 -2.62 -11.52 -6.12
N HIS A 562 -2.38 -12.61 -6.84
CA HIS A 562 -2.74 -13.96 -6.45
C HIS A 562 -1.54 -14.72 -5.88
N ILE A 563 -1.79 -15.63 -4.94
CA ILE A 563 -0.81 -16.62 -4.49
C ILE A 563 -1.36 -17.99 -4.83
N TYR A 564 -0.57 -18.82 -5.49
CA TYR A 564 -0.91 -20.19 -5.82
C TYR A 564 -0.03 -21.16 -5.04
N ARG A 565 -0.60 -22.29 -4.63
CA ARG A 565 0.11 -23.41 -3.98
C ARG A 565 0.05 -24.66 -4.85
N SER A 566 1.18 -25.36 -4.91
CA SER A 566 1.33 -26.68 -5.53
C SER A 566 1.88 -27.67 -4.49
N THR A 567 1.29 -28.86 -4.41
CA THR A 567 1.71 -29.96 -3.51
C THR A 567 2.34 -31.14 -4.26
N ASP A 568 2.47 -31.04 -5.59
CA ASP A 568 2.89 -32.13 -6.49
C ASP A 568 4.06 -31.75 -7.40
N GLY A 569 4.83 -30.73 -7.00
CA GLY A 569 6.03 -30.28 -7.72
C GLY A 569 5.72 -29.50 -9.00
N GLY A 570 4.69 -28.65 -8.96
CA GLY A 570 4.31 -27.72 -10.02
C GLY A 570 3.47 -28.34 -11.13
N GLN A 571 2.83 -29.50 -10.89
CA GLN A 571 1.94 -30.11 -11.88
C GLN A 571 0.54 -29.51 -11.78
N LEU A 572 0.05 -29.26 -10.56
CA LEU A 572 -1.23 -28.63 -10.28
C LEU A 572 -1.07 -27.46 -9.32
N TRP A 573 -1.76 -26.37 -9.63
CA TRP A 573 -1.77 -25.14 -8.83
C TRP A 573 -3.18 -24.85 -8.36
N GLN A 574 -3.31 -24.50 -7.09
CA GLN A 574 -4.56 -24.11 -6.46
C GLN A 574 -4.41 -22.69 -5.88
N PRO A 575 -5.43 -21.83 -5.99
CA PRO A 575 -5.44 -20.53 -5.31
C PRO A 575 -5.22 -20.70 -3.80
N PHE A 576 -4.40 -19.83 -3.21
CA PHE A 576 -3.96 -19.84 -1.82
C PHE A 576 -4.06 -18.44 -1.21
N GLU A 577 -5.28 -17.89 -1.22
CA GLU A 577 -5.52 -16.45 -1.11
C GLU A 577 -6.46 -16.04 0.03
N ASP A 578 -6.89 -16.96 0.89
CA ASP A 578 -7.81 -16.61 1.98
C ASP A 578 -7.19 -15.51 2.86
N GLY A 579 -7.81 -14.33 2.90
CA GLY A 579 -7.33 -13.18 3.67
C GLY A 579 -6.44 -12.18 2.94
N LEU A 580 -5.97 -12.47 1.72
CA LEU A 580 -5.22 -11.50 0.91
C LEU A 580 -6.16 -10.48 0.27
N THR A 581 -5.76 -9.21 0.27
CA THR A 581 -6.29 -8.23 -0.68
C THR A 581 -5.65 -8.49 -2.04
N ARG A 582 -6.40 -8.38 -3.15
CA ARG A 582 -5.92 -8.60 -4.52
C ARG A 582 -4.90 -7.53 -4.94
N GLU A 583 -3.67 -7.66 -4.46
CA GLU A 583 -2.62 -6.66 -4.55
C GLU A 583 -1.33 -7.31 -5.02
N TYR A 584 -0.59 -6.64 -5.90
CA TYR A 584 0.64 -7.14 -6.51
C TYR A 584 1.55 -7.82 -5.46
N VAL A 585 1.88 -9.11 -5.67
CA VAL A 585 2.77 -9.84 -4.76
C VAL A 585 4.22 -9.64 -5.20
N CYS A 586 5.01 -8.99 -4.36
CA CYS A 586 6.41 -8.66 -4.66
C CYS A 586 7.38 -9.78 -4.27
N LYS A 587 7.19 -10.35 -3.08
CA LYS A 587 8.08 -11.38 -2.54
C LYS A 587 7.33 -12.35 -1.65
N LEU A 588 7.63 -13.63 -1.80
CA LEU A 588 7.33 -14.64 -0.81
C LEU A 588 8.60 -15.04 -0.06
N SER A 589 8.47 -15.18 1.25
CA SER A 589 9.48 -15.76 2.12
C SER A 589 8.83 -16.82 3.00
N VAL A 590 9.51 -17.94 3.16
CA VAL A 590 9.04 -19.05 4.01
C VAL A 590 10.14 -19.46 4.96
N ASP A 591 9.76 -19.79 6.19
CA ASP A 591 10.70 -20.26 7.19
C ASP A 591 11.16 -21.70 6.92
N ARG A 592 12.17 -22.17 7.65
CA ARG A 592 12.70 -23.53 7.46
C ARG A 592 11.69 -24.63 7.80
N SER A 593 10.76 -24.37 8.73
CA SER A 593 9.74 -25.36 9.08
C SER A 593 8.66 -25.48 8.01
N GLY A 594 8.50 -24.46 7.17
CA GLY A 594 7.40 -24.37 6.21
C GLY A 594 6.07 -23.99 6.87
N HIS A 595 6.09 -23.60 8.14
CA HIS A 595 4.89 -23.24 8.90
C HIS A 595 4.59 -21.75 8.88
N HIS A 596 5.58 -20.90 8.60
CA HIS A 596 5.40 -19.44 8.59
C HIS A 596 5.77 -18.90 7.21
N LEU A 597 4.79 -18.29 6.54
CA LEU A 597 4.97 -17.65 5.25
C LEU A 597 4.70 -16.15 5.38
N TYR A 598 5.53 -15.36 4.71
CA TYR A 598 5.36 -13.92 4.56
C TYR A 598 5.21 -13.56 3.09
N ALA A 599 4.30 -12.64 2.80
CA ALA A 599 4.12 -12.06 1.48
C ALA A 599 4.27 -10.54 1.56
N ALA A 600 5.29 -9.99 0.89
CA ALA A 600 5.40 -8.56 0.66
C ALA A 600 4.49 -8.17 -0.52
N THR A 601 3.61 -7.20 -0.34
CA THR A 601 2.62 -6.76 -1.32
C THR A 601 2.51 -5.24 -1.39
N TYR A 602 1.76 -4.73 -2.36
CA TYR A 602 1.42 -3.30 -2.44
C TYR A 602 0.47 -2.81 -1.34
N ALA A 603 -0.04 -3.70 -0.49
CA ALA A 603 -0.86 -3.36 0.66
C ALA A 603 -0.22 -3.75 2.00
N GLY A 604 1.11 -3.96 2.03
CA GLY A 604 1.83 -4.38 3.23
C GLY A 604 2.39 -5.78 3.14
N VAL A 605 2.93 -6.22 4.27
CA VAL A 605 3.33 -7.59 4.55
C VAL A 605 2.13 -8.34 5.12
N TYR A 606 1.84 -9.47 4.48
CA TYR A 606 0.92 -10.47 4.99
C TYR A 606 1.68 -11.63 5.61
N GLU A 607 1.16 -12.16 6.71
CA GLU A 607 1.64 -13.40 7.33
C GLU A 607 0.62 -14.53 7.14
N TYR A 608 1.10 -15.76 7.01
CA TYR A 608 0.30 -16.97 7.05
C TYR A 608 0.96 -18.05 7.92
N ASP A 609 0.20 -18.52 8.91
CA ASP A 609 0.55 -19.66 9.75
C ASP A 609 -0.10 -20.95 9.24
N VAL A 610 0.71 -21.88 8.75
CA VAL A 610 0.30 -23.24 8.34
C VAL A 610 0.26 -24.14 9.57
N ILE A 611 -0.93 -24.65 9.90
CA ILE A 611 -1.07 -25.70 10.92
C ILE A 611 -1.45 -27.02 10.23
N ASP A 612 -0.51 -27.96 10.22
CA ASP A 612 -0.81 -29.36 9.91
C ASP A 612 -1.87 -29.90 10.89
N GLY A 613 -2.95 -30.48 10.34
CA GLY A 613 -3.99 -31.17 11.11
C GLY A 613 -3.43 -32.28 12.02
N PRO A 614 -4.21 -32.78 12.99
CA PRO A 614 -3.70 -33.41 14.20
C PRO A 614 -2.71 -34.53 13.90
N SER A 615 -1.54 -34.43 14.54
CA SER A 615 -0.47 -35.43 14.57
C SER A 615 -1.02 -36.84 14.47
N ARG A 616 -0.46 -37.64 13.54
CA ARG A 616 -0.73 -39.08 13.47
C ARG A 616 -0.52 -39.67 14.86
N ALA A 617 -1.63 -39.92 15.56
CA ALA A 617 -1.63 -40.63 16.82
C ALA A 617 -0.86 -41.93 16.59
N SER A 618 0.23 -42.11 17.33
CA SER A 618 0.96 -43.36 17.37
C SER A 618 -0.05 -44.47 17.71
N VAL A 619 -0.39 -45.27 16.70
CA VAL A 619 -1.12 -46.51 16.89
C VAL A 619 -0.19 -47.43 17.63
N ARG A 620 -0.21 -47.37 18.96
CA ARG A 620 0.30 -48.45 19.80
C ARG A 620 -0.56 -49.66 19.50
N ARG A 621 -0.02 -50.59 18.71
CA ARG A 621 -0.54 -51.96 18.62
C ARG A 621 -0.52 -52.55 20.05
N ARG A 622 -1.65 -53.12 20.46
CA ARG A 622 -1.72 -53.99 21.63
C ARG A 622 -0.84 -55.21 21.46
#